data_AF-A0A392U506-F1
#
_entry.id   AF-A0A392U506-F1
#
_cell.length_a   1.000
_cell.length_b   1.000
_cell.length_c   1.000
_cell.angle_alpha   90.00
_cell.angle_beta   90.00
_cell.angle_gamma   90.00
#
_symmetry.space_group_name_H-M   'P 1'
#
loop_
_entity.id
_entity.type
_entity.pdbx_description
1 polymer ?
#
loop_
_entity_poly.entity_id
_entity_poly.type
_entity_poly.pdbx_seq_one_letter_code
_entity_poly.pdbx_strand_id
1 'polypeptide(L)'
;GIVARDHQPGREDEARMERFMEHKPHTFTGGYNPDGAVKWLEEVEILFEAMRCTEEDKTSLRSYMLREEANHWWKNARQRLG
;
A
#
# COMPACT_ATOMS: atom_id res chain seq x y z
N GLY A 1 1.17 -24.53 30.00
CA GLY A 1 1.57 -24.51 28.59
C GLY A 1 1.20 -23.17 28.02
N ILE A 2 2.19 -22.34 27.71
CA ILE A 2 1.95 -21.08 27.01
C ILE A 2 1.74 -21.49 25.55
N VAL A 3 0.49 -21.46 25.09
CA VAL A 3 0.21 -21.51 23.66
C VAL A 3 0.85 -20.27 23.08
N ALA A 4 2.00 -20.44 22.44
CA ALA A 4 2.55 -19.45 21.54
C ALA A 4 1.45 -19.17 20.53
N ARG A 5 0.88 -17.96 20.57
CA ARG A 5 0.06 -17.49 19.46
C ARG A 5 0.97 -17.60 18.25
N ASP A 6 0.67 -18.52 17.35
CA ASP A 6 1.34 -18.62 16.07
C ASP A 6 1.21 -17.25 15.40
N HIS A 7 2.27 -16.45 15.48
CA HIS A 7 2.42 -15.21 14.76
C HIS A 7 2.70 -15.62 13.33
N GLN A 8 1.64 -15.95 12.59
CA GLN A 8 1.69 -16.26 11.17
C GLN A 8 1.74 -14.93 10.42
N PRO A 9 2.90 -14.48 9.90
CA PRO A 9 3.05 -13.15 9.31
C PRO A 9 2.08 -12.95 8.14
N GLY A 10 1.88 -14.00 7.32
CA GLY A 10 0.97 -13.96 6.18
C GLY A 10 -0.51 -13.74 6.55
N ARG A 11 -0.97 -14.17 7.73
CA ARG A 11 -2.37 -13.93 8.16
C ARG A 11 -2.57 -12.48 8.59
N GLU A 12 -1.55 -11.88 9.19
CA GLU A 12 -1.60 -10.48 9.62
C GLU A 12 -1.54 -9.52 8.42
N ASP A 13 -0.74 -9.88 7.40
CA ASP A 13 -0.66 -9.16 6.13
C ASP A 13 -1.99 -9.20 5.37
N GLU A 14 -2.63 -10.37 5.29
CA GLU A 14 -3.95 -10.54 4.68
C GLU A 14 -5.01 -9.71 5.42
N ALA A 15 -5.09 -9.81 6.74
CA ALA A 15 -6.04 -9.04 7.55
C ALA A 15 -5.80 -7.51 7.44
N ARG A 16 -4.55 -7.07 7.27
CA ARG A 16 -4.22 -5.66 7.04
C ARG A 16 -4.66 -5.20 5.66
N MET A 17 -4.44 -6.03 4.64
CA MET A 17 -4.91 -5.77 3.28
C MET A 17 -6.42 -5.65 3.23
N GLU A 18 -7.15 -6.57 3.87
CA GLU A 18 -8.61 -6.53 3.93
C GLU A 18 -9.12 -5.23 4.54
N ARG A 19 -8.61 -4.86 5.73
CA ARG A 19 -8.97 -3.59 6.38
C ARG A 19 -8.66 -2.39 5.49
N PHE A 20 -7.51 -2.40 4.82
CA PHE A 20 -7.14 -1.33 3.89
C PHE A 20 -8.13 -1.21 2.74
N MET A 21 -8.54 -2.33 2.14
CA MET A 21 -9.47 -2.35 1.02
C MET A 21 -10.91 -1.99 1.43
N GLU A 22 -11.32 -2.26 2.69
CA GLU A 22 -12.60 -1.79 3.23
C GLU A 22 -12.74 -0.26 3.19
N HIS A 23 -11.62 0.47 3.34
CA HIS A 23 -11.60 1.92 3.22
C HIS A 23 -11.70 2.44 1.78
N LYS A 24 -11.73 1.54 0.77
CA LYS A 24 -11.84 1.86 -0.66
C LYS A 24 -10.86 2.98 -1.08
N PRO A 25 -9.56 2.77 -0.88
CA PRO A 25 -8.58 3.80 -1.15
C PRO A 25 -8.59 4.18 -2.64
N HIS A 26 -8.39 5.46 -2.92
CA HIS A 26 -8.28 5.94 -4.29
C HIS A 26 -7.09 5.30 -5.00
N THR A 27 -7.29 4.87 -6.24
CA THR A 27 -6.22 4.33 -7.07
C THR A 27 -5.54 5.43 -7.87
N PHE A 28 -4.27 5.25 -8.20
CA PHE A 28 -3.50 6.19 -9.03
C PHE A 28 -3.09 5.54 -10.35
N THR A 29 -3.54 6.11 -11.47
CA THR A 29 -3.26 5.61 -12.82
C THR A 29 -1.94 6.16 -13.38
N GLY A 30 -1.45 7.30 -12.88
CA GLY A 30 -0.26 7.98 -13.40
C GLY A 30 -0.59 9.27 -14.14
N GLY A 31 0.23 9.60 -15.14
CA GLY A 31 0.11 10.80 -15.97
C GLY A 31 0.86 12.03 -15.46
N TYR A 32 0.83 13.09 -16.27
CA TYR A 32 1.50 14.37 -15.98
C TYR A 32 0.60 15.30 -15.16
N ASN A 33 0.27 14.88 -13.94
CA ASN A 33 -0.52 15.67 -13.00
C ASN A 33 0.14 15.67 -11.60
N PRO A 34 1.10 16.58 -11.35
CA PRO A 34 1.82 16.63 -10.09
C PRO A 34 0.88 16.93 -8.90
N ASP A 35 -0.08 17.84 -9.06
CA ASP A 35 -1.04 18.19 -8.01
C ASP A 35 -1.94 17.00 -7.65
N GLY A 36 -2.40 16.27 -8.66
CA GLY A 36 -3.18 15.04 -8.47
C GLY A 36 -2.39 13.95 -7.76
N ALA A 37 -1.10 13.81 -8.06
CA ALA A 37 -0.23 12.85 -7.41
C ALA A 37 0.02 13.22 -5.93
N VAL A 38 0.24 14.50 -5.63
CA VAL A 38 0.40 14.99 -4.25
C VAL A 38 -0.88 14.75 -3.45
N LYS A 39 -2.03 15.14 -4.00
CA LYS A 39 -3.32 14.94 -3.35
C LYS A 39 -3.61 13.45 -3.07
N TRP A 40 -3.32 12.58 -4.05
CA TRP A 40 -3.45 11.14 -3.87
C TRP A 40 -2.55 10.61 -2.73
N LEU A 41 -1.30 11.07 -2.66
CA LEU A 41 -0.38 10.70 -1.58
C LEU A 41 -0.89 11.15 -0.21
N GLU A 42 -1.38 12.38 -0.09
CA GLU A 42 -1.93 12.93 1.16
C GLU A 42 -3.12 12.12 1.67
N GLU A 43 -4.09 11.82 0.80
CA GLU A 43 -5.27 11.03 1.15
C GLU A 43 -4.91 9.61 1.64
N VAL A 44 -3.93 8.99 0.98
CA VAL A 44 -3.46 7.65 1.31
C VAL A 44 -2.65 7.63 2.61
N GLU A 45 -1.84 8.65 2.89
CA GLU A 45 -1.04 8.70 4.13
C GLU A 45 -1.93 8.84 5.37
N ILE A 46 -3.04 9.59 5.28
CA ILE A 46 -4.03 9.67 6.36
C ILE A 46 -4.57 8.28 6.71
N LEU A 47 -4.83 7.46 5.69
CA LEU A 47 -5.32 6.10 5.87
C LEU A 47 -4.26 5.19 6.51
N PHE A 48 -3.00 5.31 6.09
CA PHE A 48 -1.91 4.56 6.71
C PHE A 48 -1.64 4.93 8.16
N GLU A 49 -1.75 6.22 8.50
CA GLU A 49 -1.62 6.70 9.87
C GLU A 49 -2.76 6.13 10.75
N ALA A 50 -4.00 6.18 10.26
CA ALA A 50 -5.16 5.62 10.95
C ALA A 50 -5.02 4.11 11.23
N MET A 51 -4.42 3.36 10.32
CA MET A 51 -4.18 1.92 10.47
C MET A 51 -2.88 1.56 11.19
N ARG A 52 -2.03 2.55 11.51
CA ARG A 52 -0.68 2.37 12.11
C ARG A 52 0.24 1.48 11.26
N CYS A 53 0.26 1.70 9.95
CA CYS A 53 1.16 0.99 9.03
C CYS A 53 2.63 1.37 9.23
N THR A 54 3.52 0.37 9.17
CA THR A 54 4.97 0.59 9.07
C THR A 54 5.35 1.00 7.64
N GLU A 55 6.56 1.52 7.44
CA GLU A 55 7.02 1.92 6.10
C GLU A 55 7.05 0.76 5.09
N GLU A 56 7.31 -0.47 5.56
CA GLU A 56 7.23 -1.68 4.74
C GLU A 56 5.78 -1.96 4.31
N ASP A 57 4.84 -1.86 5.25
CA ASP A 57 3.41 -2.01 4.96
C ASP A 57 2.92 -0.96 3.96
N LYS A 58 3.32 0.30 4.16
CA LYS A 58 2.95 1.41 3.27
C LYS A 58 3.43 1.16 1.85
N THR A 59 4.66 0.68 1.68
CA THR A 59 5.23 0.37 0.38
C THR A 59 4.47 -0.75 -0.32
N SER A 60 4.13 -1.81 0.42
CA SER A 60 3.33 -2.92 -0.08
C SER A 60 1.95 -2.42 -0.52
N LEU A 61 1.19 -1.79 0.38
CA LEU A 61 -0.18 -1.30 0.14
C LEU A 61 -0.24 -0.24 -0.96
N ARG A 62 0.76 0.66 -1.04
CA ARG A 62 0.85 1.65 -2.14
C ARG A 62 0.91 0.99 -3.50
N SER A 63 1.74 -0.04 -3.63
CA SER A 63 1.87 -0.75 -4.89
C SER A 63 0.56 -1.38 -5.36
N TYR A 64 -0.30 -1.79 -4.43
CA TYR A 64 -1.63 -2.33 -4.74
C TYR A 64 -2.62 -1.28 -5.24
N MET A 65 -2.38 0.01 -5.05
CA MET A 65 -3.27 1.08 -5.54
C MET A 65 -2.85 1.64 -6.90
N LEU A 66 -1.65 1.32 -7.38
CA LEU A 66 -1.17 1.78 -8.67
C LEU A 66 -1.90 1.03 -9.79
N ARG A 67 -2.31 1.77 -10.82
CA ARG A 67 -2.99 1.26 -12.01
C ARG A 67 -2.23 1.71 -13.25
N GLU A 68 -2.47 1.03 -14.37
CA GLU A 68 -2.00 1.43 -15.69
C GLU A 68 -0.52 1.85 -15.73
N GLU A 69 -0.23 3.08 -16.16
CA GLU A 69 1.13 3.62 -16.33
C GLU A 69 1.91 3.62 -15.02
N ALA A 70 1.28 4.03 -13.91
CA ALA A 70 1.94 4.04 -12.60
C ALA A 70 2.33 2.63 -12.14
N ASN A 71 1.48 1.63 -12.40
CA ASN A 71 1.79 0.23 -12.08
C ASN A 71 2.94 -0.31 -12.95
N HIS A 72 2.94 0.00 -14.25
CA HIS A 72 4.03 -0.36 -15.15
C HIS A 72 5.37 0.25 -14.71
N TRP A 73 5.37 1.54 -14.39
CA TRP A 73 6.54 2.23 -13.86
C TRP A 73 7.06 1.56 -12.58
N TRP A 74 6.17 1.29 -11.62
CA TRP A 74 6.56 0.69 -10.34
C TRP A 74 7.16 -0.71 -10.49
N LYS A 75 6.57 -1.55 -11.33
CA LYS A 75 7.12 -2.90 -11.63
C LYS A 75 8.53 -2.81 -12.21
N ASN A 76 8.75 -1.87 -13.13
CA ASN A 76 10.08 -1.65 -13.71
C ASN A 76 11.08 -1.07 -12.69
N ALA A 77 10.65 -0.13 -11.86
CA ALA A 77 11.49 0.45 -10.81
C ALA A 77 11.92 -0.61 -9.79
N ARG A 78 11.00 -1.47 -9.34
CA ARG A 78 11.28 -2.58 -8.40
C ARG A 78 12.33 -3.55 -8.93
N GLN A 79 12.35 -3.85 -10.23
CA GLN A 79 13.38 -4.71 -10.82
C GLN A 79 14.78 -4.10 -10.76
N ARG A 80 14.88 -2.77 -10.64
CA ARG A 80 16.16 -2.03 -10.59
C ARG A 80 16.63 -1.76 -9.16
N LEU A 81 15.74 -1.90 -8.18
CA LEU A 81 16.01 -1.78 -6.75
C LEU A 81 16.43 -3.11 -6.10
N GLY A 82 16.41 -4.21 -6.87
CA GLY A 82 16.89 -5.53 -6.47
C GLY A 82 18.39 -5.71 -6.66
#